data_AF-A0A7J9MIS7-F1
#
_entry.id   AF-A0A7J9MIS7-F1
#
_cell.length_a   1.000
_cell.length_b   1.000
_cell.length_c   1.000
_cell.angle_alpha   90.00
_cell.angle_beta   90.00
_cell.angle_gamma   90.00
#
_symmetry.space_group_name_H-M   'P 1'
#
loop_
_entity.id
_entity.type
_entity.pdbx_description
1 polymer ?
#
loop_
_entity_poly.entity_id
_entity_poly.type
_entity_poly.pdbx_seq_one_letter_code
_entity_poly.pdbx_strand_id
1 'polypeptide(L)'
;MEEARCGYPGFNISCKNNINPIISLPDDGDYIIHNIFYQNQSFHISRADPFDADDVCSNSIRSISIPEDRFFLPPNQVNMSLFFDCVSVSELPRSLGFFKVVCDAKYGTNVTLSLYSYDYSELSYASRYCNKTVVLPAPVDLPGNQSGVQGILNRGFILEWKSSNCSVCEASGGKCGFGDNTNNFKCFCQDRPRPSSCAPGVFFSHSILLYLFIDPVRN
;
A
#
# COMPACT_ATOMS: atom_id res chain seq x y z
N MET A 1 -17.87 22.95 -9.45
CA MET A 1 -16.70 22.67 -8.58
C MET A 1 -17.13 21.61 -7.59
N GLU A 2 -16.82 20.35 -7.88
CA GLU A 2 -17.05 19.27 -6.93
C GLU A 2 -15.96 19.40 -5.86
N GLU A 3 -16.33 19.81 -4.65
CA GLU A 3 -15.42 19.76 -3.50
C GLU A 3 -14.99 18.31 -3.34
N ALA A 4 -13.72 18.04 -3.61
CA ALA A 4 -13.12 16.72 -3.40
C ALA A 4 -13.25 16.39 -1.91
N ARG A 5 -14.31 15.66 -1.55
CA ARG A 5 -14.44 15.00 -0.26
C ARG A 5 -13.29 14.02 -0.15
N CYS A 6 -12.22 14.44 0.49
CA CYS A 6 -10.96 13.71 0.52
C CYS A 6 -10.97 12.55 1.54
N GLY A 7 -12.11 12.29 2.20
CA GLY A 7 -12.35 11.11 3.01
C GLY A 7 -13.17 10.07 2.26
N TYR A 8 -12.64 8.87 2.10
CA TYR A 8 -13.45 7.66 1.95
C TYR A 8 -13.68 7.11 3.36
N PRO A 9 -14.90 7.26 3.93
CA PRO A 9 -15.13 6.82 5.28
C PRO A 9 -14.74 5.35 5.42
N GLY A 10 -13.98 5.04 6.48
CA GLY A 10 -13.66 3.69 6.89
C GLY A 10 -12.32 3.08 6.48
N PHE A 11 -11.58 3.66 5.55
CA PHE A 11 -10.16 3.28 5.38
C PHE A 11 -9.24 3.96 6.40
N ASN A 12 -9.82 4.71 7.35
CA ASN A 12 -9.13 5.71 8.17
C ASN A 12 -8.39 6.75 7.30
N ILE A 13 -8.91 7.00 6.10
CA ILE A 13 -8.37 8.00 5.20
C ILE A 13 -8.75 9.36 5.72
N SER A 14 -7.76 10.12 6.17
CA SER A 14 -7.93 11.51 6.58
C SER A 14 -7.42 12.44 5.47
N CYS A 15 -7.61 13.75 5.67
CA CYS A 15 -7.19 14.74 4.69
C CYS A 15 -6.04 15.57 5.21
N LYS A 16 -4.92 15.53 4.49
CA LYS A 16 -3.89 16.54 4.67
C LYS A 16 -4.28 17.77 3.86
N ASN A 17 -4.33 18.93 4.52
CA ASN A 17 -4.70 20.23 3.94
C ASN A 17 -6.08 20.24 3.24
N ASN A 18 -7.02 19.38 3.66
CA ASN A 18 -8.36 19.22 3.08
C ASN A 18 -8.40 18.79 1.60
N ILE A 19 -7.27 18.37 1.01
CA ILE A 19 -7.17 18.06 -0.42
C ILE A 19 -6.62 16.65 -0.65
N ASN A 20 -5.57 16.25 0.08
CA ASN A 20 -4.86 15.01 -0.19
C ASN A 20 -5.36 13.89 0.73
N PRO A 21 -5.93 12.79 0.19
CA PRO A 21 -6.30 11.63 0.99
C PRO A 21 -5.03 10.98 1.54
N ILE A 22 -4.99 10.72 2.84
CA ILE A 22 -3.85 10.11 3.52
C ILE A 22 -4.25 8.91 4.36
N ILE A 23 -3.35 7.94 4.50
CA ILE A 23 -3.39 6.91 5.55
C ILE A 23 -2.20 7.09 6.48
N SER A 24 -2.37 6.81 7.76
CA SER A 24 -1.26 6.81 8.72
C SER A 24 -0.80 5.38 8.96
N LEU A 25 0.48 5.12 8.70
CA LEU A 25 1.12 3.85 9.06
C LEU A 25 1.75 3.99 10.45
N PRO A 26 1.65 2.96 11.30
CA PRO A 26 2.32 2.95 12.59
C PRO A 26 3.82 3.23 12.45
N ASP A 27 4.35 4.01 13.38
CA ASP A 27 5.78 4.30 13.55
C ASP A 27 6.47 5.08 12.41
N ASP A 28 5.82 5.26 11.25
CA ASP A 28 6.41 5.94 10.08
C ASP A 28 5.65 7.17 9.58
N GLY A 29 4.39 7.36 10.01
CA GLY A 29 3.63 8.59 9.80
C GLY A 29 2.65 8.53 8.63
N ASP A 30 2.40 9.69 8.01
CA ASP A 30 1.35 9.85 7.00
C ASP A 30 1.82 9.52 5.59
N TYR A 31 0.92 8.90 4.82
CA TYR A 31 1.12 8.50 3.44
C TYR A 31 0.00 9.06 2.58
N ILE A 32 0.34 9.74 1.49
CA ILE A 32 -0.60 10.25 0.49
C ILE A 32 -1.04 9.10 -0.41
N ILE A 33 -2.34 8.95 -0.60
CA ILE A 33 -2.94 8.06 -1.60
C ILE A 33 -3.00 8.81 -2.93
N HIS A 34 -2.28 8.30 -3.93
CA HIS A 34 -2.32 8.83 -5.30
C HIS A 34 -3.45 8.21 -6.11
N ASN A 35 -3.66 6.90 -5.96
CA ASN A 35 -4.67 6.15 -6.70
C ASN A 35 -5.34 5.09 -5.82
N ILE A 36 -6.63 4.84 -6.10
CA ILE A 36 -7.43 3.77 -5.50
C ILE A 36 -7.85 2.83 -6.63
N PHE A 37 -7.44 1.56 -6.54
CA PHE A 37 -7.77 0.51 -7.50
C PHE A 37 -8.78 -0.45 -6.87
N TYR A 38 -10.08 -0.17 -7.02
CA TYR A 38 -11.13 -0.96 -6.39
C TYR A 38 -11.19 -2.42 -6.86
N GLN A 39 -10.90 -2.68 -8.14
CA GLN A 39 -10.88 -4.04 -8.70
C GLN A 39 -9.84 -4.93 -8.03
N ASN A 40 -8.68 -4.35 -7.70
CA ASN A 40 -7.56 -5.05 -7.05
C ASN A 40 -7.54 -4.85 -5.54
N GLN A 41 -8.49 -4.07 -5.02
CA GLN A 41 -8.54 -3.64 -3.63
C GLN A 41 -7.21 -3.08 -3.12
N SER A 42 -6.58 -2.19 -3.90
CA SER A 42 -5.26 -1.64 -3.58
C SER A 42 -5.13 -0.13 -3.73
N PHE A 43 -4.25 0.45 -2.93
CA PHE A 43 -3.83 1.85 -2.99
C PHE A 43 -2.43 1.94 -3.58
N HIS A 44 -2.18 2.98 -4.38
CA HIS A 44 -0.82 3.49 -4.57
C HIS A 44 -0.59 4.62 -3.58
N ILE A 45 0.38 4.43 -2.68
CA ILE A 45 0.70 5.38 -1.62
C ILE A 45 2.17 5.78 -1.62
N SER A 46 2.48 7.00 -1.20
CA SER A 46 3.85 7.45 -0.89
C SER A 46 3.88 8.23 0.41
N ARG A 47 5.05 8.36 1.06
CA ARG A 47 5.17 9.19 2.25
C ARG A 47 4.71 10.62 1.96
N ALA A 48 3.97 11.20 2.90
CA ALA A 48 3.55 12.59 2.86
C ALA A 48 4.69 13.57 3.18
N ASP A 49 5.75 13.07 3.83
CA ASP A 49 7.03 13.72 4.04
C ASP A 49 8.10 12.91 3.28
N PRO A 50 8.44 13.30 2.04
CA PRO A 50 9.37 12.57 1.19
C PRO A 50 10.77 12.55 1.76
N PHE A 51 11.49 11.45 1.56
CA PHE A 51 12.90 11.35 1.91
C PHE A 51 13.73 12.35 1.10
N ASP A 52 14.73 12.94 1.72
CA ASP A 52 15.79 13.65 1.00
C ASP A 52 17.01 12.73 0.75
N ALA A 53 18.01 13.25 0.04
CA ALA A 53 19.24 12.50 -0.21
C ALA A 53 20.05 12.25 1.07
N ASP A 54 19.89 13.13 2.05
CA ASP A 54 20.58 13.08 3.33
C ASP A 54 20.03 11.93 4.19
N ASP A 55 18.74 11.59 4.11
CA ASP A 55 18.13 10.46 4.82
C ASP A 55 18.76 9.10 4.47
N VAL A 56 18.98 8.86 3.17
CA VAL A 56 19.61 7.63 2.68
C VAL A 56 21.06 7.56 3.13
N CYS A 57 21.79 8.67 3.01
CA CYS A 57 23.22 8.74 3.26
C CYS A 57 23.58 8.88 4.75
N SER A 58 22.66 9.32 5.59
CA SER A 58 22.79 9.38 7.05
C SER A 58 22.26 8.15 7.77
N ASN A 59 21.80 7.13 7.03
CA ASN A 59 21.25 5.88 7.56
C ASN A 59 20.00 6.09 8.45
N SER A 60 19.25 7.15 8.19
CA SER A 60 18.08 7.59 8.97
C SER A 60 16.79 6.86 8.59
N ILE A 61 16.76 6.24 7.41
CA ILE A 61 15.62 5.47 6.94
C ILE A 61 15.38 4.25 7.83
N ARG A 62 14.10 3.96 8.08
CA ARG A 62 13.63 2.87 8.96
C ARG A 62 12.68 1.94 8.21
N SER A 63 12.53 0.73 8.72
CA SER A 63 11.51 -0.19 8.23
C SER A 63 10.13 0.33 8.59
N ILE A 64 9.16 0.03 7.74
CA ILE A 64 7.77 0.42 7.95
C ILE A 64 6.99 -0.74 8.59
N SER A 65 6.01 -0.42 9.42
CA SER A 65 5.09 -1.40 10.00
C SER A 65 3.73 -1.31 9.30
N ILE A 66 3.26 -2.43 8.77
CA ILE A 66 1.95 -2.51 8.09
C ILE A 66 0.92 -3.04 9.10
N PRO A 67 -0.21 -2.34 9.32
CA PRO A 67 -1.33 -2.87 10.11
C PRO A 67 -1.98 -4.07 9.42
N GLU A 68 -1.47 -5.27 9.72
CA GLU A 68 -1.88 -6.52 9.05
C GLU A 68 -3.35 -6.89 9.30
N ASP A 69 -4.02 -6.26 10.25
CA ASP A 69 -5.46 -6.41 10.49
C ASP A 69 -6.31 -5.81 9.36
N ARG A 70 -5.80 -4.78 8.66
CA ARG A 70 -6.53 -4.04 7.62
C ARG A 70 -5.85 -4.06 6.26
N PHE A 71 -4.53 -4.17 6.25
CA PHE A 71 -3.74 -4.02 5.04
C PHE A 71 -2.74 -5.17 4.88
N PHE A 72 -2.23 -5.33 3.66
CA PHE A 72 -1.13 -6.23 3.37
C PHE A 72 -0.38 -5.77 2.12
N LEU A 73 0.88 -6.17 2.01
CA LEU A 73 1.65 -5.94 0.79
C LEU A 73 1.26 -6.99 -0.26
N PRO A 74 1.08 -6.61 -1.54
CA PRO A 74 0.85 -7.56 -2.62
C PRO A 74 1.96 -8.62 -2.70
N PRO A 75 1.65 -9.88 -3.06
CA PRO A 75 2.67 -10.95 -3.12
C PRO A 75 3.75 -10.71 -4.17
N ASN A 76 3.44 -9.95 -5.23
CA ASN A 76 4.39 -9.61 -6.29
C ASN A 76 5.12 -8.28 -6.03
N GLN A 77 4.88 -7.65 -4.88
CA GLN A 77 5.60 -6.43 -4.47
C GLN A 77 7.05 -6.80 -4.18
N VAL A 78 8.00 -6.16 -4.87
CA VAL A 78 9.43 -6.34 -4.57
C VAL A 78 9.82 -5.48 -3.38
N ASN A 79 10.74 -6.01 -2.60
CA ASN A 79 11.33 -5.29 -1.49
C ASN A 79 12.72 -4.77 -1.86
N MET A 80 13.04 -3.56 -1.43
CA MET A 80 14.38 -3.01 -1.41
C MET A 80 14.96 -3.16 0.00
N SER A 81 16.17 -3.69 0.07
CA SER A 81 16.96 -3.78 1.29
C SER A 81 18.07 -2.73 1.25
N LEU A 82 18.08 -1.84 2.24
CA LEU A 82 19.17 -0.91 2.49
C LEU A 82 20.07 -1.49 3.58
N PHE A 83 21.33 -1.71 3.24
CA PHE A 83 22.35 -2.12 4.18
C PHE A 83 23.19 -0.91 4.57
N PHE A 84 23.23 -0.65 5.87
CA PHE A 84 23.89 0.50 6.48
C PHE A 84 25.08 0.06 7.31
N ASP A 85 25.97 1.02 7.57
CA ASP A 85 27.17 0.85 8.39
C ASP A 85 28.01 -0.36 7.94
N CYS A 86 28.20 -0.47 6.61
CA CYS A 86 29.05 -1.49 6.04
C CYS A 86 30.53 -1.17 6.23
N VAL A 87 31.37 -2.20 6.09
CA VAL A 87 32.83 -2.06 6.08
C VAL A 87 33.30 -1.05 5.04
N SER A 88 34.54 -0.59 5.21
CA SER A 88 35.16 0.38 4.30
C SER A 88 35.16 -0.12 2.84
N VAL A 89 35.15 0.82 1.89
CA VAL A 89 35.17 0.50 0.44
C VAL A 89 36.33 -0.44 0.06
N SER A 90 37.47 -0.35 0.76
CA SER A 90 38.65 -1.20 0.52
C SER A 90 38.47 -2.66 0.94
N GLU A 91 37.59 -2.93 1.91
CA GLU A 91 37.32 -4.27 2.44
C GLU A 91 36.07 -4.90 1.80
N LEU A 92 35.23 -4.07 1.18
CA LEU A 92 34.02 -4.53 0.54
C LEU A 92 34.33 -5.41 -0.69
N PRO A 93 33.74 -6.60 -0.82
CA PRO A 93 33.86 -7.42 -2.02
C PRO A 93 33.46 -6.67 -3.29
N ARG A 94 34.23 -6.85 -4.37
CA ARG A 94 33.96 -6.18 -5.66
C ARG A 94 32.56 -6.48 -6.20
N SER A 95 32.02 -7.68 -5.96
CA SER A 95 30.66 -8.06 -6.36
C SER A 95 29.59 -7.19 -5.70
N LEU A 96 29.82 -6.72 -4.47
CA LEU A 96 28.90 -5.82 -3.76
C LEU A 96 29.05 -4.36 -4.18
N GLY A 97 30.14 -4.00 -4.86
CA GLY A 97 30.41 -2.64 -5.30
C GLY A 97 29.36 -2.07 -6.26
N PHE A 98 28.68 -2.93 -7.05
CA PHE A 98 27.61 -2.52 -7.97
C PHE A 98 26.34 -2.05 -7.25
N PHE A 99 26.15 -2.44 -5.99
CA PHE A 99 24.97 -2.10 -5.19
C PHE A 99 25.20 -0.87 -4.32
N LYS A 100 26.37 -0.24 -4.40
CA LYS A 100 26.73 0.91 -3.59
C LYS A 100 25.85 2.11 -3.93
N VAL A 101 25.27 2.71 -2.90
CA VAL A 101 24.61 4.00 -2.99
C VAL A 101 25.66 5.10 -3.04
N VAL A 102 25.52 6.02 -4.01
CA VAL A 102 26.41 7.17 -4.14
C VAL A 102 25.96 8.26 -3.19
N CYS A 103 26.83 8.62 -2.25
CA CYS A 103 26.63 9.66 -1.26
C CYS A 103 27.78 10.68 -1.33
N ASP A 104 27.50 11.92 -0.95
CA ASP A 104 28.51 12.97 -0.86
C ASP A 104 29.59 12.64 0.19
N ALA A 105 30.80 13.16 -0.02
CA ALA A 105 31.94 12.93 0.87
C ALA A 105 31.71 13.37 2.34
N LYS A 106 30.73 14.25 2.60
CA LYS A 106 30.35 14.69 3.95
C LYS A 106 29.85 13.55 4.84
N TYR A 107 29.43 12.42 4.26
CA TYR A 107 28.92 11.24 4.99
C TYR A 107 30.00 10.25 5.43
N GLY A 108 31.28 10.58 5.21
CA GLY A 108 32.39 9.74 5.61
C GLY A 108 32.59 8.51 4.71
N THR A 109 33.19 7.45 5.27
CA THR A 109 33.60 6.25 4.53
C THR A 109 32.65 5.07 4.67
N ASN A 110 31.60 5.19 5.50
CA ASN A 110 30.65 4.11 5.72
C ASN A 110 29.89 3.86 4.43
N VAL A 111 29.88 2.60 3.98
CA VAL A 111 29.24 2.23 2.73
C VAL A 111 27.78 1.89 3.00
N THR A 112 26.90 2.39 2.14
CA THR A 112 25.50 1.99 2.07
C THR A 112 25.28 1.19 0.79
N LEU A 113 24.60 0.04 0.90
CA LEU A 113 24.21 -0.78 -0.25
C LEU A 113 22.69 -0.80 -0.40
N SER A 114 22.22 -0.82 -1.64
CA SER A 114 20.81 -1.03 -1.98
C SER A 114 20.66 -2.25 -2.87
N LEU A 115 19.91 -3.24 -2.40
CA LEU A 115 19.64 -4.49 -3.10
C LEU A 115 18.15 -4.73 -3.19
N TYR A 116 17.69 -5.46 -4.19
CA TYR A 116 16.30 -5.87 -4.31
C TYR A 116 16.12 -7.32 -3.87
N SER A 117 14.86 -7.71 -3.60
CA SER A 117 14.53 -9.07 -3.16
C SER A 117 14.90 -10.15 -4.18
N TYR A 118 15.11 -9.80 -5.46
CA TYR A 118 15.59 -10.74 -6.48
C TYR A 118 17.12 -10.93 -6.50
N ASP A 119 17.89 -10.11 -5.78
CA ASP A 119 19.35 -10.22 -5.64
C ASP A 119 19.72 -11.23 -4.52
N TYR A 120 19.13 -12.43 -4.56
CA TYR A 120 19.09 -13.37 -3.44
C TYR A 120 20.48 -13.75 -2.89
N SER A 121 21.45 -14.02 -3.77
CA SER A 121 22.82 -14.38 -3.37
C SER A 121 23.52 -13.24 -2.62
N GLU A 122 23.36 -12.04 -3.15
CA GLU A 122 24.05 -10.82 -2.72
C GLU A 122 23.45 -10.28 -1.42
N LEU A 123 22.14 -10.44 -1.20
CA LEU A 123 21.50 -10.10 0.08
C LEU A 123 22.15 -10.82 1.25
N SER A 124 22.33 -12.14 1.13
CA SER A 124 22.97 -12.97 2.17
C SER A 124 24.45 -12.67 2.36
N TYR A 125 25.09 -12.14 1.33
CA TYR A 125 26.50 -11.80 1.34
C TYR A 125 26.73 -10.42 1.96
N ALA A 126 25.90 -9.43 1.60
CA ALA A 126 25.93 -8.07 2.14
C ALA A 126 25.72 -8.04 3.66
N SER A 127 24.84 -8.89 4.20
CA SER A 127 24.61 -8.97 5.66
C SER A 127 25.84 -9.35 6.48
N ARG A 128 26.89 -9.93 5.87
CA ARG A 128 28.15 -10.25 6.54
C ARG A 128 29.09 -9.06 6.67
N TYR A 129 28.86 -8.01 5.89
CA TYR A 129 29.72 -6.83 5.80
C TYR A 129 29.06 -5.57 6.33
N CYS A 130 27.80 -5.64 6.76
CA CYS A 130 26.99 -4.50 7.16
C CYS A 130 26.29 -4.79 8.48
N ASN A 131 26.21 -3.78 9.35
CA ASN A 131 25.70 -3.96 10.71
C ASN A 131 24.18 -3.75 10.83
N LYS A 132 23.57 -3.05 9.88
CA LYS A 132 22.15 -2.71 9.92
C LYS A 132 21.51 -2.95 8.57
N THR A 133 20.29 -3.49 8.57
CA THR A 133 19.48 -3.69 7.37
C THR A 133 18.09 -3.15 7.59
N VAL A 134 17.57 -2.43 6.61
CA VAL A 134 16.20 -1.93 6.54
C VAL A 134 15.56 -2.48 5.28
N VAL A 135 14.33 -2.97 5.39
CA VAL A 135 13.59 -3.54 4.27
C VAL A 135 12.34 -2.69 4.05
N LEU A 136 12.17 -2.25 2.81
CA LEU A 136 11.08 -1.37 2.38
C LEU A 136 10.42 -1.95 1.13
N PRO A 137 9.09 -1.84 1.00
CA PRO A 137 8.45 -2.14 -0.28
C PRO A 137 8.89 -1.11 -1.32
N ALA A 138 9.20 -1.59 -2.52
CA ALA A 138 9.65 -0.77 -3.64
C ALA A 138 8.66 -0.86 -4.82
N PRO A 139 8.47 0.23 -5.58
CA PRO A 139 7.64 0.19 -6.77
C PRO A 139 8.42 -0.39 -7.95
N VAL A 140 8.01 -1.56 -8.43
CA VAL A 140 8.65 -2.20 -9.61
C VAL A 140 7.99 -1.79 -10.90
N ASP A 141 6.67 -1.60 -10.88
CA ASP A 141 5.88 -1.42 -12.10
C ASP A 141 5.33 0.00 -12.26
N LEU A 142 5.75 0.95 -11.42
CA LEU A 142 5.30 2.33 -11.55
C LEU A 142 6.20 3.09 -12.53
N PRO A 143 5.66 3.57 -13.67
CA PRO A 143 6.43 4.34 -14.63
C PRO A 143 6.94 5.63 -13.97
N GLY A 144 8.23 5.93 -14.15
CA GLY A 144 8.83 7.16 -13.62
C GLY A 144 10.34 7.23 -13.86
N ASN A 145 10.81 8.42 -14.22
CA ASN A 145 12.19 8.70 -14.62
C ASN A 145 13.11 9.09 -13.44
N GLN A 146 12.80 8.62 -12.22
CA GLN A 146 13.61 8.94 -11.05
C GLN A 146 14.69 7.86 -10.88
N SER A 147 15.95 8.25 -11.07
CA SER A 147 17.12 7.43 -10.83
C SER A 147 17.58 7.58 -9.38
N GLY A 148 17.97 6.47 -8.75
CA GLY A 148 18.51 6.43 -7.40
C GLY A 148 17.52 6.04 -6.31
N VAL A 149 18.07 5.57 -5.18
CA VAL A 149 17.32 4.99 -4.04
C VAL A 149 16.25 5.94 -3.51
N GLN A 150 16.61 7.20 -3.26
CA GLN A 150 15.69 8.21 -2.72
C GLN A 150 14.44 8.36 -3.61
N GLY A 151 14.64 8.55 -4.93
CA GLY A 151 13.54 8.72 -5.86
C GLY A 151 12.64 7.48 -5.92
N ILE A 152 13.24 6.29 -5.88
CA ILE A 152 12.49 5.02 -5.89
C ILE A 152 11.62 4.89 -4.64
N LEU A 153 12.15 5.21 -3.45
CA LEU A 153 11.37 5.19 -2.21
C LEU A 153 10.26 6.24 -2.19
N ASN A 154 10.52 7.44 -2.73
CA ASN A 154 9.55 8.53 -2.77
C ASN A 154 8.43 8.32 -3.79
N ARG A 155 8.61 7.46 -4.79
CA ARG A 155 7.50 6.98 -5.63
C ARG A 155 6.49 6.14 -4.84
N GLY A 156 6.87 5.62 -3.68
CA GLY A 156 5.98 4.86 -2.82
C GLY A 156 5.72 3.44 -3.31
N PHE A 157 4.64 2.81 -2.85
CA PHE A 157 4.38 1.39 -3.08
C PHE A 157 2.88 1.09 -3.14
N ILE A 158 2.54 -0.15 -3.50
CA ILE A 158 1.15 -0.63 -3.50
C ILE A 158 0.83 -1.26 -2.16
N LEU A 159 -0.33 -0.91 -1.60
CA LEU A 159 -0.86 -1.47 -0.37
C LEU A 159 -2.27 -2.01 -0.62
N GLU A 160 -2.49 -3.31 -0.41
CA GLU A 160 -3.80 -3.93 -0.52
C GLU A 160 -4.57 -3.83 0.79
N TRP A 161 -5.90 -3.76 0.71
CA TRP A 161 -6.79 -3.68 1.86
C TRP A 161 -7.71 -4.90 1.96
N LYS A 162 -8.01 -5.31 3.19
CA LYS A 162 -8.89 -6.43 3.52
C LYS A 162 -10.34 -5.93 3.62
N SER A 163 -11.12 -6.03 2.55
CA SER A 163 -12.56 -5.69 2.52
C SER A 163 -13.37 -6.72 1.73
N SER A 164 -14.69 -6.76 1.92
CA SER A 164 -15.62 -7.41 1.00
C SER A 164 -15.64 -6.74 -0.38
N ASN A 165 -16.15 -7.46 -1.38
CA ASN A 165 -16.09 -7.19 -2.81
C ASN A 165 -16.53 -5.75 -3.19
N CYS A 166 -15.58 -4.81 -3.22
CA CYS A 166 -15.79 -3.41 -3.60
C CYS A 166 -16.24 -3.27 -5.05
N SER A 167 -15.94 -4.24 -5.91
CA SER A 167 -16.26 -4.20 -7.35
C SER A 167 -17.76 -4.12 -7.60
N VAL A 168 -18.59 -4.74 -6.76
CA VAL A 168 -20.07 -4.65 -6.85
C VAL A 168 -20.56 -3.24 -6.52
N CYS A 169 -19.96 -2.60 -5.52
CA CYS A 169 -20.29 -1.23 -5.15
C CYS A 169 -19.92 -0.26 -6.26
N GLU A 170 -18.69 -0.36 -6.77
CA GLU A 170 -18.20 0.49 -7.86
C GLU A 170 -19.03 0.31 -9.14
N ALA A 171 -19.32 -0.93 -9.54
CA ALA A 171 -20.15 -1.24 -10.71
C ALA A 171 -21.58 -0.66 -10.60
N SER A 172 -22.07 -0.44 -9.38
CA SER A 172 -23.36 0.21 -9.13
C SER A 172 -23.31 1.74 -9.09
N GLY A 173 -22.15 2.35 -9.33
CA GLY A 173 -21.94 3.80 -9.26
C GLY A 173 -21.67 4.32 -7.84
N GLY A 174 -21.39 3.43 -6.89
CA GLY A 174 -21.03 3.76 -5.52
C GLY A 174 -19.54 3.86 -5.28
N LYS A 175 -19.17 4.40 -4.12
CA LYS A 175 -17.80 4.45 -3.63
C LYS A 175 -17.63 3.48 -2.47
N CYS A 176 -16.62 2.62 -2.51
CA CYS A 176 -16.38 1.64 -1.44
C CYS A 176 -15.68 2.31 -0.23
N GLY A 177 -16.02 1.86 0.99
CA GLY A 177 -15.30 2.21 2.22
C GLY A 177 -15.79 1.36 3.40
N PHE A 178 -15.43 1.72 4.63
CA PHE A 178 -15.94 1.08 5.86
C PHE A 178 -16.82 2.06 6.67
N GLY A 179 -17.72 1.55 7.49
CA GLY A 179 -18.52 2.37 8.39
C GLY A 179 -17.72 2.89 9.58
N ASP A 180 -18.08 4.10 10.04
CA ASP A 180 -17.31 4.89 11.02
C ASP A 180 -17.00 4.22 12.38
N ASN A 181 -17.62 3.08 12.72
CA ASN A 181 -17.52 2.48 14.06
C ASN A 181 -17.34 0.95 14.10
N THR A 182 -17.27 0.25 12.97
CA THR A 182 -17.34 -1.23 13.01
C THR A 182 -16.33 -1.95 12.13
N ASN A 183 -15.44 -1.26 11.42
CA ASN A 183 -14.61 -1.85 10.34
C ASN A 183 -15.44 -2.72 9.37
N ASN A 184 -16.75 -2.47 9.26
CA ASN A 184 -17.63 -3.21 8.37
C ASN A 184 -17.78 -2.40 7.10
N PHE A 185 -17.59 -3.07 5.98
CA PHE A 185 -17.72 -2.50 4.64
C PHE A 185 -19.08 -1.80 4.43
N LYS A 186 -19.03 -0.69 3.69
CA LYS A 186 -20.18 0.06 3.19
C LYS A 186 -19.92 0.53 1.77
N CYS A 187 -20.99 0.51 0.98
CA CYS A 187 -21.07 1.15 -0.31
C CYS A 187 -21.71 2.54 -0.17
N PHE A 188 -20.94 3.59 -0.39
CA PHE A 188 -21.38 4.98 -0.32
C PHE A 188 -22.03 5.40 -1.63
N CYS A 189 -23.35 5.47 -1.63
CA CYS A 189 -24.18 5.88 -2.75
C CYS A 189 -24.58 7.36 -2.63
N GLN A 190 -25.08 7.96 -3.72
CA GLN A 190 -25.54 9.35 -3.73
C GLN A 190 -26.66 9.61 -2.70
N ASP A 191 -27.52 8.63 -2.46
CA ASP A 191 -28.62 8.72 -1.50
C ASP A 191 -28.17 8.43 -0.06
N ARG A 192 -27.62 7.23 0.18
CA ARG A 192 -27.19 6.78 1.50
C ARG A 192 -26.18 5.62 1.42
N PRO A 193 -25.38 5.40 2.49
CA PRO A 193 -24.56 4.21 2.58
C PRO A 193 -25.41 2.92 2.60
N ARG A 194 -25.01 1.91 1.83
CA ARG A 194 -25.66 0.60 1.73
C ARG A 194 -24.66 -0.53 2.03
N PRO A 195 -25.11 -1.75 2.35
CA PRO A 195 -24.20 -2.84 2.68
C PRO A 195 -23.33 -3.32 1.54
N SER A 196 -23.72 -3.16 0.26
CA SER A 196 -22.95 -3.74 -0.86
C SER A 196 -23.03 -3.03 -2.20
N SER A 197 -24.19 -2.50 -2.60
CA SER A 197 -24.35 -1.80 -3.87
C SER A 197 -25.42 -0.71 -3.81
N CYS A 198 -25.33 0.23 -4.73
CA CYS A 198 -26.28 1.31 -4.98
C CYS A 198 -27.49 0.88 -5.82
N ALA A 199 -27.50 -0.35 -6.33
CA ALA A 199 -28.67 -0.90 -6.99
C ALA A 199 -29.86 -0.94 -6.01
N PRO A 200 -31.08 -0.56 -6.44
CA PRO A 200 -32.28 -0.75 -5.64
C PRO A 200 -32.35 -2.21 -5.16
N GLY A 201 -32.49 -2.42 -3.86
CA GLY A 201 -32.67 -3.76 -3.33
C GLY A 201 -33.92 -4.38 -3.95
N VAL A 202 -33.76 -5.45 -4.72
CA VAL A 202 -34.89 -6.26 -5.16
C VAL A 202 -35.36 -7.00 -3.91
N PHE A 203 -36.34 -6.44 -3.21
CA PHE A 203 -37.00 -7.13 -2.11
C PHE A 203 -37.70 -8.35 -2.71
N PHE A 204 -37.08 -9.53 -2.62
CA PHE A 204 -37.83 -10.76 -2.65
C PHE A 204 -38.64 -10.81 -1.36
N SER A 205 -39.82 -10.19 -1.40
CA SER A 205 -40.86 -10.42 -0.42
C SER A 205 -41.07 -11.93 -0.36
N HIS A 206 -40.62 -12.57 0.72
CA HIS A 206 -41.01 -13.94 1.08
C HIS A 206 -42.47 -13.93 1.55
N SER A 207 -43.35 -13.50 0.66
CA SER A 207 -44.80 -13.56 0.80
C SER A 207 -45.39 -13.82 -0.58
N ILE A 208 -44.96 -14.92 -1.20
CA ILE A 208 -45.84 -15.66 -2.10
C ILE A 208 -46.20 -16.92 -1.34
N LEU A 209 -47.46 -16.97 -0.92
CA LEU A 209 -48.07 -18.09 -0.24
C LEU A 209 -47.76 -19.40 -0.96
N LEU A 210 -47.40 -20.41 -0.17
CA LEU A 210 -47.79 -21.81 -0.38
C LEU A 210 -49.16 -21.86 -1.03
N TYR A 211 -49.26 -22.25 -2.30
CA TYR A 211 -50.36 -23.07 -2.86
C TYR A 211 -49.99 -23.39 -4.30
N LEU A 212 -49.55 -24.62 -4.55
CA LEU A 212 -49.91 -25.48 -5.69
C LEU A 212 -49.20 -26.83 -5.50
N PHE A 213 -49.59 -27.58 -4.46
CA PHE A 213 -49.57 -29.03 -4.49
C PHE A 213 -51.01 -29.50 -4.46
N ILE A 214 -51.60 -29.68 -5.64
CA ILE A 214 -52.75 -30.58 -5.82
C ILE A 214 -52.39 -31.47 -7.00
N ASP A 215 -51.70 -32.57 -6.73
CA ASP A 215 -51.91 -33.78 -7.49
C ASP A 215 -53.27 -34.36 -7.08
N PRO A 216 -54.07 -34.85 -8.03
CA PRO A 216 -54.90 -36.01 -7.76
C PRO A 216 -54.57 -37.10 -8.78
N VAL A 217 -54.04 -38.21 -8.25
CA VAL A 217 -54.03 -39.50 -8.92
C VAL A 217 -55.43 -40.13 -8.84
N ARG A 218 -55.91 -40.59 -10.01
CA ARG A 218 -56.93 -41.62 -10.33
C ARG A 218 -58.40 -41.42 -9.88
N ASN A 219 -59.27 -41.45 -10.89
CA ASN A 219 -59.98 -42.70 -11.25
C ASN A 219 -60.03 -42.87 -12.77
#